data_AF-A0A951VLF9-F1
#
_entry.id   AF-A0A951VLF9-F1
#
_cell.length_a   1.000
_cell.length_b   1.000
_cell.length_c   1.000
_cell.angle_alpha   90.00
_cell.angle_beta   90.00
_cell.angle_gamma   90.00
#
_symmetry.space_group_name_H-M   'P 1'
#
loop_
_entity.id
_entity.type
_entity.pdbx_description
1 polymer ?
#
loop_
_entity_poly.entity_id
_entity_poly.type
_entity_poly.pdbx_seq_one_letter_code
_entity_poly.pdbx_strand_id
1 'polypeptide(L)'
;MSKLLHKPFKAFTIYALIILACSIPVYYLVVDFIWLDELDEHNQIVKERIENSFNNTQIEESELNSLIKNWDKLQPSTILTPIDLSVPKPDSTYTITKQNRYVEHNEIDRFRVLSSYININGKLYHLQIETNVEETDETMFAIAVVTLLFFALLVIGFIL
;
A
#
# COMPACT_ATOMS: atom_id res chain seq x y z
N MET A 1 24.00 22.91 45.63
CA MET A 1 23.22 23.38 44.46
C MET A 1 22.56 22.21 43.70
N SER A 2 22.04 21.19 44.40
CA SER A 2 21.67 19.89 43.79
C SER A 2 20.20 19.50 43.91
N LYS A 3 19.36 20.26 44.64
CA LYS A 3 17.94 19.92 44.87
C LYS A 3 16.94 20.74 44.05
N LEU A 4 17.30 21.93 43.56
CA LEU A 4 16.35 22.78 42.82
C LEU A 4 16.13 22.33 41.37
N LEU A 5 17.14 21.74 40.71
CA LEU A 5 17.03 21.31 39.31
C LEU A 5 16.34 19.94 39.14
N HIS A 6 16.32 19.09 40.17
CA HIS A 6 15.92 17.68 40.02
C HIS A 6 14.42 17.51 39.71
N LYS A 7 13.57 18.41 40.24
CA LYS A 7 12.11 18.36 40.05
C LYS A 7 11.68 18.81 38.64
N PRO A 8 12.13 19.98 38.11
CA PRO A 8 11.82 20.37 36.74
C PRO A 8 12.50 19.46 35.72
N PHE A 9 13.72 18.99 35.98
CA PHE A 9 14.43 18.07 35.07
C PHE A 9 13.68 16.73 34.94
N LYS A 10 13.21 16.14 36.05
CA LYS A 10 12.41 14.91 36.01
C LYS A 10 11.09 15.09 35.24
N ALA A 11 10.40 16.21 35.44
CA ALA A 11 9.15 16.50 34.71
C ALA A 11 9.40 16.67 33.20
N PHE A 12 10.47 17.39 32.83
CA PHE A 12 10.89 17.56 31.45
C PHE A 12 11.26 16.22 30.80
N THR A 13 12.01 15.35 31.50
CA THR A 13 12.36 14.03 30.97
C THR A 13 11.12 13.15 30.77
N ILE A 14 10.21 13.08 31.74
CA ILE A 14 8.97 12.29 31.59
C ILE A 14 8.17 12.78 30.37
N TYR A 15 8.06 14.10 30.20
CA TYR A 15 7.40 14.68 29.04
C TYR A 15 8.08 14.29 27.71
N ALA A 16 9.42 14.40 27.64
CA ALA A 16 10.18 14.01 26.46
C ALA A 16 10.04 12.51 26.15
N LEU A 17 10.02 11.65 27.17
CA LEU A 17 9.82 10.20 27.02
C LEU A 17 8.44 9.86 26.48
N ILE A 18 7.39 10.57 26.93
CA ILE A 18 6.03 10.40 26.40
C ILE A 18 5.99 10.79 24.92
N ILE A 19 6.57 11.94 24.57
CA ILE A 19 6.64 12.37 23.16
C ILE A 19 7.35 11.32 22.30
N LEU A 20 8.50 10.82 22.77
CA LEU A 20 9.31 9.84 22.05
C LEU A 20 8.60 8.48 21.93
N ALA A 21 7.87 8.05 22.95
CA ALA A 21 7.05 6.84 22.86
C ALA A 21 5.91 7.01 21.85
N CYS A 22 5.24 8.16 21.85
CA CYS A 22 4.17 8.47 20.90
C CYS A 22 4.68 8.69 19.47
N SER A 23 5.94 9.08 19.26
CA SER A 23 6.47 9.30 17.92
C SER A 23 6.63 8.01 17.12
N ILE A 24 6.83 6.86 17.79
CA ILE A 24 6.97 5.56 17.12
C ILE A 24 5.68 5.18 16.35
N PRO A 25 4.48 5.11 16.98
CA PRO A 25 3.26 4.80 16.24
C PRO A 25 2.88 5.89 15.23
N VAL A 26 3.14 7.17 15.54
CA VAL A 26 2.90 8.26 14.59
C VAL A 26 3.77 8.10 13.33
N TYR A 27 5.05 7.77 13.51
CA TYR A 27 5.96 7.54 12.38
C TYR A 27 5.50 6.38 11.51
N TYR A 28 5.13 5.25 12.13
CA TYR A 28 4.59 4.09 11.42
C TYR A 28 3.36 4.46 10.58
N LEU A 29 2.38 5.15 11.18
CA LEU A 29 1.14 5.55 10.49
C LEU A 29 1.40 6.53 9.34
N VAL A 30 2.32 7.49 9.52
CA VAL A 30 2.63 8.49 8.48
C VAL A 30 3.27 7.82 7.27
N VAL A 31 4.19 6.89 7.48
CA VAL A 31 4.86 6.21 6.36
C VAL A 31 3.93 5.21 5.68
N ASP A 32 3.12 4.43 6.42
CA ASP A 32 2.08 3.56 5.82
C ASP A 32 1.11 4.40 4.97
N PHE A 33 0.70 5.58 5.45
CA PHE A 33 -0.13 6.50 4.68
C PHE A 33 0.54 6.97 3.38
N ILE A 34 1.79 7.45 3.46
CA ILE A 34 2.54 7.91 2.27
C ILE A 34 2.70 6.77 1.26
N TRP A 35 3.01 5.56 1.73
CA TRP A 35 3.20 4.41 0.86
C TRP A 35 1.91 4.00 0.16
N LEU A 36 0.79 3.98 0.88
CA LEU A 36 -0.52 3.69 0.28
C LEU A 36 -0.96 4.75 -0.75
N ASP A 37 -0.65 6.02 -0.51
CA ASP A 37 -0.92 7.13 -1.43
C ASP A 37 -0.10 6.99 -2.72
N GLU A 38 1.20 6.69 -2.61
CA GLU A 38 2.07 6.42 -3.76
C GLU A 38 1.58 5.20 -4.57
N LEU A 39 1.13 4.14 -3.90
CA LEU A 39 0.57 2.97 -4.56
C LEU A 39 -0.75 3.27 -5.26
N ASP A 40 -1.58 4.16 -4.71
CA ASP A 40 -2.81 4.62 -5.36
C ASP A 40 -2.49 5.41 -6.64
N GLU A 41 -1.53 6.34 -6.59
CA GLU A 41 -1.07 7.08 -7.77
C GLU A 41 -0.48 6.12 -8.82
N HIS A 42 0.38 5.20 -8.40
CA HIS A 42 0.96 4.18 -9.27
C HIS A 42 -0.13 3.37 -9.99
N ASN A 43 -1.13 2.88 -9.25
CA ASN A 43 -2.23 2.11 -9.81
C ASN A 43 -3.04 2.94 -10.83
N GLN A 44 -3.26 4.23 -10.57
CA GLN A 44 -3.91 5.12 -11.53
C GLN A 44 -3.10 5.28 -12.82
N ILE A 45 -1.78 5.46 -12.72
CA ILE A 45 -0.89 5.53 -13.89
C ILE A 45 -0.94 4.23 -14.70
N VAL A 46 -0.98 3.07 -14.04
CA VAL A 46 -1.12 1.77 -14.71
C VAL A 46 -2.45 1.67 -15.45
N LYS A 47 -3.56 2.09 -14.83
CA LYS A 47 -4.88 2.16 -15.49
C LYS A 47 -4.81 3.02 -16.75
N GLU A 48 -4.32 4.25 -16.63
CA GLU A 48 -4.23 5.19 -17.77
C GLU A 48 -3.37 4.61 -18.89
N ARG A 49 -2.24 3.97 -18.54
CA ARG A 49 -1.38 3.30 -19.53
C ARG A 49 -2.14 2.20 -20.27
N ILE A 50 -2.84 1.33 -19.54
CA ILE A 50 -3.61 0.23 -20.13
C ILE A 50 -4.70 0.77 -21.06
N GLU A 51 -5.50 1.73 -20.59
CA GLU A 51 -6.57 2.35 -21.37
C GLU A 51 -6.02 3.02 -22.65
N ASN A 52 -4.93 3.78 -22.52
CA ASN A 52 -4.28 4.41 -23.66
C ASN A 52 -3.70 3.38 -24.64
N SER A 53 -3.11 2.28 -24.17
CA SER A 53 -2.58 1.23 -25.04
C SER A 53 -3.68 0.54 -25.85
N PHE A 54 -4.83 0.26 -25.23
CA PHE A 54 -5.97 -0.32 -25.93
C PHE A 54 -6.63 0.66 -26.90
N ASN A 55 -6.78 1.93 -26.52
CA ASN A 55 -7.45 2.92 -27.37
C ASN A 55 -6.59 3.41 -28.55
N ASN A 56 -5.26 3.39 -28.42
CA ASN A 56 -4.35 3.79 -29.51
C ASN A 56 -4.03 2.64 -30.49
N THR A 57 -4.40 1.41 -30.15
CA THR A 57 -4.18 0.25 -31.03
C THR A 57 -5.51 -0.12 -31.69
N GLN A 58 -5.59 -0.06 -33.02
CA GLN A 58 -6.76 -0.57 -33.74
C GLN A 58 -6.75 -2.10 -33.70
N ILE A 59 -7.35 -2.67 -32.66
CA ILE A 59 -7.46 -4.12 -32.46
C ILE A 59 -8.81 -4.59 -32.97
N GLU A 60 -8.82 -5.55 -33.89
CA GLU A 60 -10.07 -6.18 -34.33
C GLU A 60 -10.74 -6.93 -33.17
N GLU A 61 -12.07 -7.00 -33.17
CA GLU A 61 -12.83 -7.60 -32.07
C GLU A 61 -12.47 -9.07 -31.80
N SER A 62 -12.13 -9.82 -32.86
CA SER A 62 -11.72 -11.23 -32.76
C SER A 62 -10.37 -11.40 -32.03
N GLU A 63 -9.43 -10.50 -32.30
CA GLU A 63 -8.11 -10.45 -31.67
C GLU A 63 -8.21 -9.95 -30.23
N LEU A 64 -9.02 -8.91 -30.00
CA LEU A 64 -9.28 -8.38 -28.66
C LEU A 64 -9.82 -9.46 -27.72
N ASN A 65 -10.82 -10.25 -28.16
CA ASN A 65 -11.35 -11.34 -27.36
C ASN A 65 -10.28 -12.39 -27.00
N SER A 66 -9.35 -12.65 -27.92
CA SER A 66 -8.23 -13.57 -27.69
C SER A 66 -7.20 -13.01 -26.71
N LEU A 67 -6.91 -11.70 -26.80
CA LEU A 67 -6.03 -11.00 -25.87
C LEU A 67 -6.61 -10.98 -24.46
N ILE A 68 -7.88 -10.58 -24.30
CA ILE A 68 -8.55 -10.53 -22.99
C ILE A 68 -8.61 -11.93 -22.36
N LYS A 69 -8.91 -12.97 -23.14
CA LYS A 69 -8.91 -14.35 -22.65
C LYS A 69 -7.56 -14.82 -22.09
N ASN A 70 -6.46 -14.27 -22.60
CA ASN A 70 -5.11 -14.60 -22.15
C ASN A 70 -4.53 -13.56 -21.18
N TRP A 71 -5.23 -12.44 -20.97
CA TRP A 71 -4.76 -11.31 -20.17
C TRP A 71 -4.37 -11.73 -18.75
N ASP A 72 -5.27 -12.42 -18.05
CA ASP A 72 -5.04 -12.89 -16.68
C ASP A 72 -3.81 -13.81 -16.55
N LYS A 73 -3.42 -14.50 -17.63
CA LYS A 73 -2.22 -15.35 -17.66
C LYS A 73 -0.95 -14.54 -17.90
N LEU A 74 -1.03 -13.45 -18.66
CA LEU A 74 0.09 -12.61 -19.04
C LEU A 74 0.36 -11.49 -18.01
N GLN A 75 -0.69 -11.01 -17.35
CA GLN A 75 -0.68 -9.88 -16.43
C GLN A 75 -1.40 -10.25 -15.13
N PRO A 76 -0.79 -11.09 -14.28
CA PRO A 76 -1.45 -11.60 -13.07
C PRO A 76 -1.81 -10.55 -12.03
N SER A 77 -1.19 -9.36 -12.09
CA SER A 77 -1.48 -8.20 -11.24
C SER A 77 -2.65 -7.35 -11.75
N THR A 78 -3.21 -7.67 -12.92
CA THR A 78 -4.32 -6.91 -13.49
C THR A 78 -5.38 -7.85 -14.05
N ILE A 79 -6.63 -7.65 -13.66
CA ILE A 79 -7.75 -8.48 -14.10
C ILE A 79 -8.68 -7.60 -14.92
N LEU A 80 -9.02 -8.06 -16.12
CA LEU A 80 -9.90 -7.34 -17.02
C LEU A 80 -11.15 -8.17 -17.30
N THR A 81 -12.31 -7.70 -16.85
CA THR A 81 -13.58 -8.41 -17.02
C THR A 81 -14.58 -7.58 -17.83
N PRO A 82 -15.23 -8.15 -18.86
CA PRO A 82 -16.30 -7.46 -19.57
C PRO A 82 -17.50 -7.27 -18.63
N ILE A 83 -18.16 -6.11 -18.72
CA ILE A 83 -19.35 -5.82 -17.92
C ILE A 83 -20.51 -5.35 -18.78
N ASP A 84 -21.71 -5.84 -18.44
CA ASP A 84 -22.95 -5.46 -19.14
C ASP A 84 -23.57 -4.15 -18.60
N LEU A 85 -22.86 -3.42 -17.73
CA LEU A 85 -23.36 -2.15 -17.19
C LEU A 85 -23.27 -1.07 -18.28
N SER A 86 -24.34 -0.30 -18.42
CA SER A 86 -24.38 0.84 -19.35
C SER A 86 -23.61 2.07 -18.84
N VAL A 87 -23.26 2.12 -17.54
CA VAL A 87 -22.61 3.26 -16.88
C VAL A 87 -21.52 2.77 -15.92
N PRO A 88 -20.30 3.35 -15.96
CA PRO A 88 -19.23 3.02 -15.02
C PRO A 88 -19.57 3.45 -13.59
N LYS A 89 -19.12 2.67 -12.60
CA LYS A 89 -19.16 3.09 -11.19
C LYS A 89 -17.91 3.93 -10.89
N PRO A 90 -17.94 4.76 -9.81
CA PRO A 90 -16.74 5.43 -9.35
C PRO A 90 -15.62 4.44 -9.03
N ASP A 91 -14.39 4.88 -9.28
CA ASP A 91 -13.20 4.14 -8.89
C ASP A 91 -13.18 3.95 -7.37
N SER A 92 -12.61 2.83 -6.93
CA SER A 92 -12.43 2.53 -5.51
C SER A 92 -11.06 1.93 -5.26
N THR A 93 -10.42 2.37 -4.18
CA THR A 93 -9.16 1.81 -3.70
C THR A 93 -9.34 1.16 -2.35
N TYR A 94 -8.75 -0.02 -2.17
CA TYR A 94 -8.85 -0.78 -0.92
C TYR A 94 -7.66 -1.73 -0.78
N THR A 95 -7.41 -2.18 0.45
CA THR A 95 -6.33 -3.12 0.74
C THR A 95 -6.93 -4.50 1.00
N ILE A 96 -6.40 -5.53 0.36
CA ILE A 96 -6.73 -6.93 0.62
C ILE A 96 -5.51 -7.67 1.13
N THR A 97 -5.75 -8.77 1.82
CA THR A 97 -4.72 -9.68 2.30
C THR A 97 -4.98 -11.04 1.69
N LYS A 98 -4.00 -11.60 0.98
CA LYS A 98 -4.14 -12.91 0.31
C LYS A 98 -2.81 -13.64 0.26
N GLN A 99 -2.89 -14.96 0.21
CA GLN A 99 -1.69 -15.77 0.01
C GLN A 99 -1.07 -15.48 -1.36
N ASN A 100 0.24 -15.26 -1.38
CA ASN A 100 0.97 -15.10 -2.61
C ASN A 100 1.07 -16.45 -3.35
N ARG A 101 0.48 -16.51 -4.55
CA ARG A 101 0.42 -17.76 -5.33
C ARG A 101 1.74 -18.08 -6.06
N TYR A 102 2.72 -17.18 -5.99
CA TYR A 102 3.97 -17.27 -6.74
C TYR A 102 5.20 -17.51 -5.85
N VAL A 103 5.03 -17.59 -4.53
CA VAL A 103 6.10 -17.84 -3.57
C VAL A 103 5.87 -19.23 -2.95
N GLU A 104 6.94 -20.01 -2.76
CA GLU A 104 6.85 -21.36 -2.17
C GLU A 104 6.45 -21.33 -0.69
N HIS A 105 6.73 -20.23 -0.01
CA HIS A 105 6.30 -20.02 1.37
C HIS A 105 4.85 -19.53 1.37
N ASN A 106 4.02 -20.07 2.28
CA ASN A 106 2.63 -19.64 2.49
C ASN A 106 2.56 -18.23 3.13
N GLU A 107 3.23 -17.27 2.51
CA GLU A 107 3.25 -15.88 2.93
C GLU A 107 1.93 -15.22 2.54
N ILE A 108 1.41 -14.48 3.49
CA ILE A 108 0.13 -13.79 3.41
C ILE A 108 0.46 -12.32 3.19
N ASP A 109 0.32 -11.87 1.95
CA ASP A 109 0.77 -10.53 1.57
C ASP A 109 -0.39 -9.54 1.55
N ARG A 110 -0.09 -8.26 1.82
CA ARG A 110 -1.01 -7.14 1.61
C ARG A 110 -0.92 -6.63 0.17
N PHE A 111 -2.06 -6.46 -0.48
CA PHE A 111 -2.15 -5.84 -1.80
C PHE A 111 -3.01 -4.60 -1.76
N ARG A 112 -2.53 -3.52 -2.38
CA ARG A 112 -3.31 -2.31 -2.63
C ARG A 112 -3.99 -2.46 -3.99
N VAL A 113 -5.31 -2.39 -3.97
CA VAL A 113 -6.16 -2.66 -5.13
C VAL A 113 -6.80 -1.38 -5.62
N LEU A 114 -6.75 -1.15 -6.93
CA LEU A 114 -7.60 -0.20 -7.64
C LEU A 114 -8.65 -0.97 -8.43
N SER A 115 -9.92 -0.72 -8.14
CA SER A 115 -11.06 -1.20 -8.92
C SER A 115 -11.63 -0.04 -9.72
N SER A 116 -11.51 -0.11 -11.04
CA SER A 116 -11.84 0.95 -11.98
C SER A 116 -12.55 0.41 -13.22
N TYR A 117 -13.05 1.29 -14.07
CA TYR A 117 -13.69 0.94 -15.34
C TYR A 117 -13.02 1.67 -16.50
N ILE A 118 -12.77 0.97 -17.60
CA ILE A 118 -12.15 1.52 -18.82
C ILE A 118 -12.99 1.14 -20.03
N ASN A 119 -12.95 1.98 -21.07
CA ASN A 119 -13.64 1.71 -22.33
C ASN A 119 -12.64 1.18 -23.36
N ILE A 120 -12.94 0.02 -23.95
CA ILE A 120 -12.16 -0.58 -25.03
C ILE A 120 -13.10 -0.90 -26.18
N ASN A 121 -12.86 -0.34 -27.37
CA ASN A 121 -13.69 -0.50 -28.57
C ASN A 121 -15.19 -0.20 -28.34
N GLY A 122 -15.51 0.78 -27.49
CA GLY A 122 -16.90 1.17 -27.18
C GLY A 122 -17.61 0.27 -26.16
N LYS A 123 -16.94 -0.77 -25.64
CA LYS A 123 -17.45 -1.65 -24.59
C LYS A 123 -16.77 -1.37 -23.27
N LEU A 124 -17.55 -1.45 -22.20
CA LEU A 124 -17.08 -1.16 -20.85
C LEU A 124 -16.48 -2.42 -20.21
N TYR A 125 -15.30 -2.26 -19.61
CA TYR A 125 -14.60 -3.31 -18.88
C TYR A 125 -14.33 -2.85 -17.45
N HIS A 126 -14.45 -3.78 -16.52
CA HIS A 126 -13.96 -3.62 -15.15
C HIS A 126 -12.49 -4.04 -15.11
N LEU A 127 -11.64 -3.10 -14.70
CA LEU A 127 -10.21 -3.28 -14.53
C LEU A 127 -9.90 -3.27 -13.03
N GLN A 128 -9.34 -4.37 -12.55
CA GLN A 128 -8.81 -4.47 -11.20
C GLN A 128 -7.28 -4.55 -11.28
N ILE A 129 -6.59 -3.64 -10.61
CA ILE A 129 -5.12 -3.61 -10.53
C ILE A 129 -4.75 -3.92 -9.09
N GLU A 130 -3.82 -4.85 -8.89
CA GLU A 130 -3.35 -5.29 -7.59
C GLU A 130 -1.84 -5.13 -7.52
N THR A 131 -1.40 -4.24 -6.63
CA THR A 131 0.02 -3.99 -6.40
C THR A 131 0.37 -4.46 -5.00
N ASN A 132 1.46 -5.22 -4.88
CA ASN A 132 1.94 -5.70 -3.60
C ASN A 132 2.39 -4.49 -2.75
N VAL A 133 1.94 -4.45 -1.50
CA VAL A 133 2.38 -3.46 -0.51
C VAL A 133 3.74 -3.89 0.09
N GLU A 134 4.11 -5.17 -0.07
CA GLU A 134 5.15 -5.88 0.65
C GLU A 134 6.57 -5.72 0.06
N GLU A 135 7.29 -4.81 0.70
CA GLU A 135 8.73 -4.83 1.02
C GLU A 135 8.97 -3.84 2.19
N THR A 136 8.09 -2.84 2.30
CA THR A 136 8.12 -1.79 3.32
C THR A 136 7.54 -2.22 4.67
N ASP A 137 6.47 -3.03 4.72
CA ASP A 137 5.77 -3.35 5.98
C ASP A 137 6.62 -4.11 7.01
N GLU A 138 7.29 -5.19 6.59
CA GLU A 138 8.17 -5.97 7.47
C GLU A 138 9.37 -5.12 7.95
N THR A 139 9.95 -4.36 7.02
CA THR A 139 11.07 -3.45 7.30
C THR A 139 10.66 -2.36 8.31
N MET A 140 9.48 -1.76 8.12
CA MET A 140 8.94 -0.74 9.01
C MET A 140 8.64 -1.29 10.40
N PHE A 141 8.05 -2.48 10.48
CA PHE A 141 7.79 -3.14 11.75
C PHE A 141 9.10 -3.44 12.48
N ALA A 142 10.12 -3.95 11.78
CA ALA A 142 11.44 -4.19 12.36
C ALA A 142 12.07 -2.90 12.89
N ILE A 143 12.03 -1.81 12.12
CA ILE A 143 12.52 -0.49 12.55
C ILE A 143 11.78 -0.01 13.80
N ALA A 144 10.44 -0.15 13.86
CA ALA A 144 9.66 0.24 15.02
C ALA A 144 10.05 -0.54 16.29
N VAL A 145 10.23 -1.87 16.17
CA VAL A 145 10.66 -2.75 17.28
C VAL A 145 12.05 -2.39 17.77
N VAL A 146 13.01 -2.19 16.85
CA VAL A 146 14.39 -1.81 17.19
C VAL A 146 14.41 -0.43 17.87
N THR A 147 13.60 0.53 17.39
CA THR A 147 13.46 1.85 17.99
C THR A 147 12.90 1.77 19.40
N LEU A 148 11.89 0.92 19.62
CA LEU A 148 11.30 0.70 20.94
C LEU A 148 12.30 0.05 21.91
N LEU A 149 13.13 -0.87 21.45
CA LEU A 149 14.19 -1.47 22.25
C LEU A 149 15.21 -0.42 22.70
N PHE A 150 15.72 0.40 21.77
CA PHE A 150 16.66 1.47 22.12
C PHE A 150 16.03 2.53 23.03
N PHE A 151 14.74 2.83 22.84
CA PHE A 151 13.98 3.68 23.75
C PHE A 151 13.96 3.10 25.17
N ALA A 152 13.65 1.81 25.32
CA ALA A 152 13.64 1.14 26.62
C ALA A 152 15.02 1.18 27.29
N LEU A 153 16.11 0.93 26.54
CA LEU A 153 17.47 1.04 27.06
C LEU A 153 17.80 2.46 27.54
N LEU A 154 17.39 3.48 26.79
CA LEU A 154 17.58 4.89 27.17
C LEU A 154 16.81 5.21 28.46
N VAL A 155 15.54 4.80 28.55
CA VAL A 155 14.70 4.99 29.75
C VAL A 155 15.33 4.31 30.96
N ILE A 156 15.75 3.06 30.84
CA ILE A 156 16.37 2.29 31.92
C ILE A 156 17.67 2.96 32.36
N GLY A 157 18.55 3.30 31.43
CA GLY A 157 19.84 3.95 31.72
C GLY A 157 19.72 5.39 32.25
N PHE A 158 18.58 6.04 32.06
CA PHE A 158 18.31 7.36 32.62
C PHE A 158 17.65 7.29 34.01
N ILE A 159 16.89 6.23 34.30
CA ILE A 159 16.18 6.04 35.57
C ILE A 159 17.07 5.38 36.64
N LEU A 160 17.94 4.43 36.26
CA LEU A 160 18.95 3.79 37.13
C LEU A 160 20.18 4.68 37.31
#